data_AF-K2MU02-F1
#
_entry.id   AF-K2MU02-F1
#
_cell.length_a   1.000
_cell.length_b   1.000
_cell.length_c   1.000
_cell.angle_alpha   90.00
_cell.angle_beta   90.00
_cell.angle_gamma   90.00
#
_symmetry.space_group_name_H-M   'P 1'
#
loop_
_entity.id
_entity.type
_entity.pdbx_description
1 polymer ?
#
loop_
_entity_poly.entity_id
_entity_poly.type
_entity_poly.pdbx_seq_one_letter_code
_entity_poly.pdbx_strand_id
1 'polypeptide(L)'
;ERVKDVLATWKEVDERVSKLCPSRAVEGASPGTPCSNTFNITEGLVGFLSGNFSENTWSDEYLGVNATVTKEDAAKATKASDKGVTFRGAWAEWPVGKQGENQLYHFANYNFTLVATVSIDGVPTEDDSIPLMGVKMNDDDEGKKGKLMELSYEKEKKWELQCDGKLTKEENSRNWEADKSQHVVTLLRNGTQGTAYVSWSG
;
A
#
# COMPACT_ATOMS: atom_id res chain seq x y z
N GLU A 1 -4.84 31.94 7.06
CA GLU A 1 -4.98 31.49 5.66
C GLU A 1 -4.62 30.02 5.51
N ARG A 2 -3.35 29.63 5.65
CA ARG A 2 -2.84 28.26 5.45
C ARG A 2 -3.66 27.11 6.07
N VAL A 3 -4.18 27.27 7.28
CA VAL A 3 -5.01 26.22 7.94
C VAL A 3 -6.32 25.99 7.20
N LYS A 4 -6.95 27.04 6.67
CA LYS A 4 -8.21 26.91 5.92
C LYS A 4 -7.98 26.17 4.60
N ASP A 5 -6.86 26.43 3.95
CA ASP A 5 -6.49 25.78 2.69
C ASP A 5 -6.24 24.28 2.90
N VAL A 6 -5.52 23.92 3.97
CA VAL A 6 -5.29 22.50 4.35
C VAL A 6 -6.62 21.78 4.61
N LEU A 7 -7.52 22.40 5.38
CA LEU A 7 -8.84 21.81 5.67
C LEU A 7 -9.70 21.65 4.41
N ALA A 8 -9.61 22.59 3.47
CA ALA A 8 -10.28 22.49 2.18
C ALA A 8 -9.74 21.30 1.38
N THR A 9 -8.41 21.16 1.28
CA THR A 9 -7.76 20.03 0.61
C THR A 9 -8.17 18.69 1.22
N TRP A 10 -8.15 18.56 2.55
CA TRP A 10 -8.56 17.32 3.22
C TRP A 10 -9.99 16.91 2.86
N LYS A 11 -10.91 17.89 2.85
CA LYS A 11 -12.30 17.65 2.47
C LYS A 11 -12.42 17.18 1.01
N GLU A 12 -11.68 17.79 0.09
CA GLU A 12 -11.67 17.38 -1.32
C GLU A 12 -11.11 15.97 -1.51
N VAL A 13 -10.08 15.59 -0.74
CA VAL A 13 -9.53 14.22 -0.77
C VAL A 13 -10.54 13.22 -0.21
N ASP A 14 -11.17 13.52 0.93
CA ASP A 14 -12.22 12.67 1.52
C ASP A 14 -13.39 12.44 0.55
N GLU A 15 -13.85 13.50 -0.14
CA GLU A 15 -14.89 13.41 -1.17
C GLU A 15 -14.47 12.56 -2.38
N ARG A 16 -13.18 12.49 -2.70
CA ARG A 16 -12.67 11.63 -3.77
C ARG A 16 -12.54 10.17 -3.30
N VAL A 17 -11.99 9.93 -2.12
CA VAL A 17 -11.79 8.59 -1.57
C VAL A 17 -13.13 7.91 -1.28
N SER A 18 -14.11 8.62 -0.74
CA SER A 18 -15.46 8.09 -0.49
C SER A 18 -16.15 7.57 -1.76
N LYS A 19 -15.82 8.11 -2.94
CA LYS A 19 -16.36 7.64 -4.23
C LYS A 19 -15.70 6.34 -4.72
N LEU A 20 -14.59 5.91 -4.14
CA LEU A 20 -13.92 4.65 -4.50
C LEU A 20 -14.67 3.42 -3.97
N CYS A 21 -15.47 3.57 -2.91
CA CYS A 21 -16.40 2.56 -2.41
C CYS A 21 -17.83 3.07 -2.54
N PRO A 22 -18.42 3.13 -3.75
CA PRO A 22 -19.77 3.62 -3.90
C PRO A 22 -20.71 2.71 -3.12
N SER A 23 -21.45 3.30 -2.18
CA SER A 23 -22.53 2.67 -1.42
C SER A 23 -23.71 2.31 -2.32
N ARG A 24 -23.51 1.34 -3.22
CA ARG A 24 -24.63 0.68 -3.90
C ARG A 24 -25.15 -0.42 -2.99
N ALA A 25 -25.94 -0.01 -2.00
CA ALA A 25 -26.95 -0.91 -1.44
C ALA A 25 -27.94 -1.22 -2.57
N VAL A 26 -27.69 -2.30 -3.31
CA VAL A 26 -28.75 -2.94 -4.09
C VAL A 26 -29.68 -3.58 -3.06
N GLU A 27 -30.97 -3.23 -3.08
CA GLU A 27 -31.98 -3.92 -2.28
C GLU A 27 -31.82 -5.44 -2.47
N GLY A 28 -31.50 -6.16 -1.38
CA GLY A 28 -31.26 -7.61 -1.40
C GLY A 28 -29.79 -8.06 -1.37
N ALA A 29 -28.82 -7.15 -1.22
CA ALA A 29 -27.42 -7.54 -1.12
C ALA A 29 -27.10 -8.27 0.20
N SER A 30 -26.39 -9.39 0.10
CA SER A 30 -25.95 -10.25 1.22
C SER A 30 -25.13 -9.44 2.26
N PRO A 31 -25.08 -9.85 3.55
CA PRO A 31 -24.35 -9.15 4.62
C PRO A 31 -22.85 -8.91 4.35
N GLY A 32 -22.28 -9.52 3.31
CA GLY A 32 -20.90 -9.32 2.85
C GLY A 32 -20.71 -8.23 1.79
N THR A 33 -21.62 -7.26 1.66
CA THR A 33 -21.46 -6.17 0.68
C THR A 33 -20.35 -5.20 1.14
N PRO A 34 -19.25 -5.01 0.39
CA PRO A 34 -18.05 -4.29 0.84
C PRO A 34 -18.26 -2.81 1.19
N CYS A 35 -19.31 -2.18 0.63
CA CYS A 35 -19.66 -0.78 0.89
C CYS A 35 -21.02 -0.73 1.60
N SER A 36 -21.05 -1.04 2.90
CA SER A 36 -22.21 -0.73 3.75
C SER A 36 -22.37 0.78 3.87
N ASN A 37 -23.61 1.29 3.93
CA ASN A 37 -23.90 2.70 4.22
C ASN A 37 -23.33 3.18 5.57
N THR A 38 -22.92 2.25 6.45
CA THR A 38 -22.31 2.52 7.74
C THR A 38 -20.78 2.48 7.74
N PHE A 39 -20.13 2.11 6.63
CA PHE A 39 -18.67 2.04 6.54
C PHE A 39 -18.13 3.33 5.94
N ASN A 40 -17.48 4.16 6.77
CA ASN A 40 -16.78 5.34 6.31
C ASN A 40 -15.31 5.02 6.04
N ILE A 41 -14.95 4.91 4.75
CA ILE A 41 -13.57 4.59 4.34
C ILE A 41 -12.55 5.68 4.67
N THR A 42 -13.00 6.92 4.95
CA THR A 42 -12.10 8.03 5.29
C THR A 42 -11.85 8.13 6.80
N GLU A 43 -12.61 7.39 7.62
CA GLU A 43 -12.40 7.38 9.07
C GLU A 43 -11.09 6.66 9.42
N GLY A 44 -10.16 7.39 10.04
CA GLY A 44 -8.83 6.89 10.36
C GLY A 44 -7.86 6.84 9.17
N LEU A 45 -8.22 7.41 8.02
CA LEU A 45 -7.30 7.58 6.89
C LEU A 45 -6.33 8.73 7.17
N VAL A 46 -5.04 8.44 7.04
CA VAL A 46 -3.93 9.30 7.49
C VAL A 46 -2.97 9.72 6.38
N GLY A 47 -3.14 9.15 5.18
CA GLY A 47 -2.31 9.45 4.02
C GLY A 47 -2.86 8.73 2.79
N PHE A 48 -2.68 9.33 1.62
CA PHE A 48 -3.17 8.79 0.37
C PHE A 48 -2.24 9.12 -0.79
N LEU A 49 -1.61 8.08 -1.36
CA LEU A 49 -0.73 8.17 -2.51
C LEU A 49 -1.49 7.76 -3.78
N SER A 50 -1.55 8.66 -4.77
CA SER A 50 -2.33 8.44 -5.99
C SER A 50 -1.64 9.07 -7.21
N GLY A 51 -2.27 9.94 -8.00
CA GLY A 51 -1.72 10.43 -9.27
C GLY A 51 -0.70 11.57 -9.14
N ASN A 52 -0.46 12.10 -7.94
CA ASN A 52 0.46 13.21 -7.73
C ASN A 52 1.90 12.71 -7.55
N PHE A 53 2.60 12.54 -8.68
CA PHE A 53 3.98 12.09 -8.73
C PHE A 53 4.81 13.05 -9.60
N SER A 54 5.90 13.58 -9.06
CA SER A 54 6.85 14.42 -9.80
C SER A 54 8.29 14.11 -9.39
N GLU A 55 9.17 13.96 -10.37
CA GLU A 55 10.59 13.65 -10.15
C GLU A 55 10.79 12.41 -9.24
N ASN A 56 11.24 12.68 -8.03
CA ASN A 56 11.39 11.87 -6.84
C ASN A 56 10.20 11.33 -6.09
N THR A 57 9.14 12.10 -6.18
CA THR A 57 8.30 12.35 -5.02
C THR A 57 6.90 11.94 -5.35
N TRP A 58 6.42 10.96 -4.60
CA TRP A 58 5.03 10.56 -4.62
C TRP A 58 4.31 11.29 -3.49
N SER A 59 3.55 12.31 -3.85
CA SER A 59 2.96 13.21 -2.87
C SER A 59 1.76 12.59 -2.18
N ASP A 60 1.71 12.77 -0.86
CA ASP A 60 0.52 12.49 -0.07
C ASP A 60 -0.53 13.57 -0.32
N GLU A 61 -1.70 13.15 -0.83
CA GLU A 61 -2.77 14.07 -1.16
C GLU A 61 -3.41 14.72 0.08
N TYR A 62 -3.21 14.17 1.28
CA TYR A 62 -3.55 14.83 2.55
C TYR A 62 -2.50 15.84 3.02
N LEU A 63 -1.48 16.15 2.21
CA LEU A 63 -0.38 17.06 2.56
C LEU A 63 0.42 16.62 3.79
N GLY A 64 0.36 15.33 4.12
CA GLY A 64 1.13 14.73 5.19
C GLY A 64 2.54 14.39 4.74
N VAL A 65 2.89 13.11 4.78
CA VAL A 65 4.25 12.65 4.54
C VAL A 65 4.34 12.14 3.12
N ASN A 66 5.27 12.65 2.30
CA ASN A 66 5.44 12.14 0.94
C ASN A 66 6.24 10.84 0.92
N ALA A 67 5.98 9.98 -0.06
CA ALA A 67 6.85 8.87 -0.39
C ALA A 67 8.00 9.33 -1.28
N THR A 68 9.18 8.73 -1.09
CA THR A 68 10.36 8.95 -1.93
C THR A 68 10.61 7.72 -2.78
N VAL A 69 10.71 7.91 -4.08
CA VAL A 69 11.09 6.85 -5.01
C VAL A 69 12.60 6.67 -4.99
N THR A 70 13.02 5.46 -4.65
CA THR A 70 14.41 5.02 -4.58
C THR A 70 14.73 4.10 -5.76
N LYS A 71 15.99 4.11 -6.19
CA LYS A 71 16.43 3.51 -7.45
C LYS A 71 17.93 3.25 -7.48
N GLU A 72 18.35 2.45 -8.46
CA GLU A 72 19.64 2.66 -9.13
C GLU A 72 19.52 3.70 -10.28
N ASP A 73 18.36 3.82 -10.95
CA ASP A 73 18.11 4.81 -12.02
C ASP A 73 16.67 5.43 -12.02
N ALA A 74 16.49 6.73 -12.30
CA ALA A 74 15.23 7.50 -12.09
C ALA A 74 14.21 7.38 -13.19
N ALA A 75 14.67 7.12 -14.40
CA ALA A 75 13.78 6.92 -15.53
C ALA A 75 12.88 5.67 -15.37
N LYS A 76 13.10 4.87 -14.32
CA LYS A 76 12.42 3.62 -14.01
C LYS A 76 11.14 3.77 -13.18
N ALA A 77 10.78 4.97 -12.75
CA ALA A 77 9.48 5.27 -12.16
C ALA A 77 8.77 6.35 -12.98
N THR A 78 7.55 6.05 -13.44
CA THR A 78 6.77 6.97 -14.27
C THR A 78 5.34 7.02 -13.79
N LYS A 79 4.68 8.17 -13.98
CA LYS A 79 3.25 8.29 -13.69
C LYS A 79 2.49 7.30 -14.58
N ALA A 80 1.82 6.33 -13.97
CA ALA A 80 1.10 5.27 -14.66
C ALA A 80 -0.24 5.79 -15.22
N SER A 81 -0.92 6.59 -14.40
CA SER A 81 -2.23 7.17 -14.66
C SER A 81 -2.49 8.29 -13.66
N ASP A 82 -3.70 8.83 -13.65
CA ASP A 82 -4.15 9.76 -12.60
C ASP A 82 -4.30 9.11 -11.22
N LYS A 83 -3.95 7.82 -11.07
CA LYS A 83 -4.16 7.03 -9.86
C LYS A 83 -2.92 6.30 -9.33
N GLY A 84 -1.73 6.50 -9.91
CA GLY A 84 -0.53 5.83 -9.39
C GLY A 84 0.72 5.93 -10.26
N VAL A 85 1.72 5.13 -9.87
CA VAL A 85 3.08 5.11 -10.43
C VAL A 85 3.43 3.70 -10.90
N THR A 86 4.10 3.60 -12.06
CA THR A 86 4.68 2.36 -12.57
C THR A 86 6.15 2.30 -12.20
N PHE A 87 6.57 1.17 -11.63
CA PHE A 87 7.95 0.91 -11.22
C PHE A 87 8.59 -0.16 -12.11
N ARG A 88 9.84 0.06 -12.56
CA ARG A 88 10.63 -0.88 -13.36
C ARG A 88 12.06 -0.99 -12.83
N GLY A 89 12.27 -1.74 -11.74
CA GLY A 89 13.57 -1.74 -11.03
C GLY A 89 13.77 -0.48 -10.18
N ALA A 90 12.66 0.05 -9.66
CA ALA A 90 12.58 1.13 -8.68
C ALA A 90 11.50 0.76 -7.65
N TRP A 91 11.46 1.45 -6.51
CA TRP A 91 10.43 1.29 -5.49
C TRP A 91 10.17 2.62 -4.79
N ALA A 92 9.09 2.70 -4.02
CA ALA A 92 8.79 3.85 -3.18
C ALA A 92 8.97 3.51 -1.70
N GLU A 93 9.61 4.40 -0.95
CA GLU A 93 9.70 4.35 0.50
C GLU A 93 8.80 5.44 1.10
N TRP A 94 7.86 5.03 1.96
CA TRP A 94 7.00 5.95 2.69
C TRP A 94 7.45 5.99 4.16
N PRO A 95 8.09 7.08 4.63
CA PRO A 95 8.84 7.02 5.89
C PRO A 95 7.92 7.01 7.11
N VAL A 96 8.26 6.17 8.08
CA VAL A 96 7.65 6.13 9.42
C VAL A 96 8.62 6.69 10.47
N GLY A 97 9.61 5.89 10.88
CA GLY A 97 10.62 6.30 11.86
C GLY A 97 11.69 7.25 11.32
N LYS A 98 11.91 7.26 9.99
CA LYS A 98 12.90 8.13 9.32
C LYS A 98 12.49 9.62 9.26
N GLN A 99 11.33 9.99 9.80
CA GLN A 99 10.84 11.39 9.80
C GLN A 99 11.58 12.32 10.80
N GLY A 100 12.45 11.77 11.65
CA GLY A 100 13.22 12.53 12.63
C GLY A 100 12.45 12.76 13.93
N GLU A 101 12.47 14.00 14.44
CA GLU A 101 11.83 14.36 15.71
C GLU A 101 10.30 14.27 15.67
N ASN A 102 9.69 14.67 14.55
CA ASN A 102 8.24 14.64 14.36
C ASN A 102 7.82 13.43 13.51
N GLN A 103 7.49 12.32 14.17
CA GLN A 103 7.08 11.07 13.52
C GLN A 103 5.55 10.97 13.40
N LEU A 104 4.98 11.58 12.37
CA LEU A 104 3.53 11.62 12.16
C LEU A 104 2.90 10.22 12.07
N TYR A 105 3.67 9.24 11.59
CA TYR A 105 3.22 7.86 11.42
C TYR A 105 3.62 6.90 12.54
N HIS A 106 4.01 7.42 13.72
CA HIS A 106 4.42 6.59 14.85
C HIS A 106 3.37 5.54 15.28
N PHE A 107 2.08 5.78 15.02
CA PHE A 107 1.00 4.81 15.26
C PHE A 107 1.22 3.47 14.53
N ALA A 108 1.92 3.48 13.39
CA ALA A 108 2.17 2.30 12.58
C ALA A 108 3.07 1.27 13.28
N ASN A 109 3.76 1.65 14.36
CA ASN A 109 4.48 0.72 15.22
C ASN A 109 3.55 -0.24 15.99
N TYR A 110 2.26 0.08 16.09
CA TYR A 110 1.29 -0.69 16.86
C TYR A 110 0.23 -1.32 15.97
N ASN A 111 -0.46 -0.50 15.18
CA ASN A 111 -1.55 -0.94 14.31
C ASN A 111 -1.60 -0.08 13.05
N PHE A 112 -1.70 -0.71 11.88
CA PHE A 112 -2.00 -0.01 10.63
C PHE A 112 -2.69 -0.93 9.63
N THR A 113 -3.29 -0.33 8.61
CA THR A 113 -3.76 -1.00 7.40
C THR A 113 -3.24 -0.22 6.21
N LEU A 114 -2.55 -0.92 5.30
CA LEU A 114 -2.07 -0.36 4.04
C LEU A 114 -2.81 -1.05 2.90
N VAL A 115 -3.39 -0.25 2.01
CA VAL A 115 -4.22 -0.70 0.90
C VAL A 115 -3.63 -0.19 -0.40
N ALA A 116 -3.52 -1.07 -1.39
CA ALA A 116 -3.06 -0.73 -2.72
C ALA A 116 -3.86 -1.47 -3.79
N THR A 117 -4.01 -0.84 -4.95
CA THR A 117 -4.35 -1.54 -6.19
C THR A 117 -3.07 -1.72 -6.97
N VAL A 118 -2.73 -2.95 -7.32
CA VAL A 118 -1.47 -3.32 -7.97
C VAL A 118 -1.74 -4.06 -9.27
N SER A 119 -0.83 -3.92 -10.23
CA SER A 119 -0.80 -4.74 -11.45
C SER A 119 0.64 -5.15 -11.69
N ILE A 120 0.85 -6.44 -11.95
CA ILE A 120 2.16 -7.01 -12.23
C ILE A 120 2.31 -7.08 -13.75
N ASP A 121 3.31 -6.38 -14.29
CA ASP A 121 3.58 -6.34 -15.74
C ASP A 121 4.31 -7.63 -16.17
N GLY A 122 3.60 -8.49 -16.90
CA GLY A 122 4.12 -9.79 -17.32
C GLY A 122 4.44 -10.75 -16.17
N VAL A 123 5.16 -11.82 -16.49
CA VAL A 123 5.63 -12.81 -15.50
C VAL A 123 7.08 -12.53 -15.14
N PRO A 124 7.46 -12.54 -13.85
CA PRO A 124 8.86 -12.47 -13.43
C PRO A 124 9.73 -13.48 -14.17
N THR A 125 10.92 -13.03 -14.57
CA THR A 125 11.93 -13.90 -15.19
C THR A 125 12.91 -14.47 -14.18
N GLU A 126 12.98 -13.88 -12.98
CA GLU A 126 13.85 -14.33 -11.90
C GLU A 126 13.18 -15.45 -11.09
N ASP A 127 14.00 -16.32 -10.53
CA ASP A 127 13.56 -17.44 -9.69
C ASP A 127 13.21 -16.99 -8.27
N ASP A 128 13.80 -15.88 -7.82
CA ASP A 128 13.56 -15.30 -6.50
C ASP A 128 12.24 -14.50 -6.49
N SER A 129 11.55 -14.55 -5.35
CA SER A 129 10.32 -13.79 -5.12
C SER A 129 10.59 -12.29 -5.14
N ILE A 130 9.73 -11.56 -5.86
CA ILE A 130 9.83 -10.10 -5.99
C ILE A 130 8.97 -9.44 -4.90
N PRO A 131 9.54 -8.54 -4.07
CA PRO A 131 8.76 -7.78 -3.10
C PRO A 131 7.75 -6.86 -3.78
N LEU A 132 6.50 -6.92 -3.34
CA LEU A 132 5.44 -6.03 -3.81
C LEU A 132 5.19 -4.89 -2.82
N MET A 133 5.03 -5.21 -1.55
CA MET A 133 4.69 -4.25 -0.50
C MET A 133 5.09 -4.81 0.87
N GLY A 134 5.60 -3.95 1.75
CA GLY A 134 6.04 -4.41 3.07
C GLY A 134 6.38 -3.29 4.04
N VAL A 135 6.71 -3.69 5.26
CA VAL A 135 7.18 -2.84 6.35
C VAL A 135 8.55 -3.31 6.79
N LYS A 136 9.49 -2.37 6.74
CA LYS A 136 10.86 -2.56 7.21
C LYS A 136 11.04 -1.82 8.53
N MET A 137 11.60 -2.50 9.53
CA MET A 137 12.08 -1.84 10.75
C MET A 137 13.37 -1.05 10.44
N ASN A 138 13.69 -0.08 11.30
CA ASN A 138 15.01 0.52 11.28
C ASN A 138 16.04 -0.58 11.56
N ASP A 139 17.20 -0.51 10.90
CA ASP A 139 18.26 -1.49 11.08
C ASP A 139 18.85 -1.30 12.50
N ASP A 140 18.83 -2.35 13.32
CA ASP A 140 19.68 -2.43 14.50
C ASP A 140 21.12 -2.73 14.02
N ASP A 141 22.14 -2.23 14.71
CA ASP A 141 23.58 -2.32 14.35
C ASP A 141 24.11 -3.76 14.09
N GLU A 142 23.30 -4.80 14.27
CA GLU A 142 23.62 -6.21 14.02
C GLU A 142 23.28 -6.73 12.60
N GLY A 143 22.90 -5.85 11.66
CA GLY A 143 22.84 -6.22 10.23
C GLY A 143 21.72 -7.19 9.83
N LYS A 144 20.78 -7.50 10.73
CA LYS A 144 19.52 -8.15 10.36
C LYS A 144 18.60 -7.08 9.79
N LYS A 145 18.42 -7.06 8.47
CA LYS A 145 17.30 -6.34 7.83
C LYS A 145 15.99 -6.89 8.42
N GLY A 146 15.48 -6.26 9.48
CA GLY A 146 14.26 -6.67 10.15
C GLY A 146 13.05 -6.33 9.30
N LYS A 147 12.78 -7.13 8.26
CA LYS A 147 11.50 -7.08 7.55
C LYS A 147 10.43 -7.56 8.54
N LEU A 148 9.61 -6.65 9.04
CA LEU A 148 8.49 -6.97 9.92
C LEU A 148 7.44 -7.75 9.15
N MET A 149 7.11 -7.27 7.95
CA MET A 149 6.14 -7.88 7.06
C MET A 149 6.51 -7.59 5.61
N GLU A 150 6.42 -8.57 4.73
CA GLU A 150 6.61 -8.40 3.29
C GLU A 150 5.69 -9.34 2.52
N LEU A 151 4.89 -8.78 1.62
CA LEU A 151 4.14 -9.51 0.61
C LEU A 151 4.95 -9.50 -0.69
N SER A 152 5.21 -10.69 -1.22
CA SER A 152 6.03 -10.94 -2.40
C SER A 152 5.31 -11.87 -3.37
N TYR A 153 5.78 -11.92 -4.60
CA TYR A 153 5.22 -12.78 -5.64
C TYR A 153 6.31 -13.49 -6.45
N GLU A 154 6.07 -14.76 -6.80
CA GLU A 154 7.02 -15.61 -7.54
C GLU A 154 6.52 -15.94 -8.95
N LYS A 155 7.42 -16.34 -9.84
CA LYS A 155 7.14 -16.64 -11.27
C LYS A 155 6.07 -17.72 -11.46
N GLU A 156 5.89 -18.63 -10.51
CA GLU A 156 4.86 -19.68 -10.47
C GLU A 156 3.44 -19.15 -10.19
N LYS A 157 3.28 -17.83 -10.17
CA LYS A 157 2.00 -17.16 -9.89
C LYS A 157 1.53 -17.31 -8.46
N LYS A 158 2.44 -17.55 -7.50
CA LYS A 158 2.09 -17.66 -6.08
C LYS A 158 2.46 -16.39 -5.31
N TRP A 159 1.68 -16.14 -4.28
CA TRP A 159 1.95 -15.12 -3.28
C TRP A 159 2.74 -15.71 -2.12
N GLU A 160 3.64 -14.92 -1.56
CA GLU A 160 4.36 -15.23 -0.35
C GLU A 160 4.21 -14.11 0.65
N LEU A 161 3.87 -14.45 1.90
CA LEU A 161 3.85 -13.50 3.00
C LEU A 161 4.92 -13.87 4.00
N GLN A 162 5.88 -12.98 4.22
CA GLN A 162 6.85 -13.06 5.30
C GLN A 162 6.42 -12.16 6.45
N CYS A 163 6.30 -12.70 7.66
CA CYS A 163 6.07 -11.94 8.89
C CYS A 163 7.07 -12.38 9.96
N ASP A 164 7.76 -11.45 10.62
CA ASP A 164 8.78 -11.74 11.66
C ASP A 164 9.80 -12.81 11.22
N GLY A 165 10.27 -12.72 9.97
CA GLY A 165 11.20 -13.68 9.39
C GLY A 165 10.59 -15.03 8.99
N LYS A 166 9.34 -15.33 9.38
CA LYS A 166 8.64 -16.55 9.01
C LYS A 166 7.94 -16.39 7.67
N LEU A 167 8.35 -17.21 6.70
CA LEU A 167 7.71 -17.29 5.39
C LEU A 167 6.47 -18.18 5.45
N THR A 168 5.36 -17.68 4.92
CA THR A 168 4.12 -18.44 4.73
C THR A 168 3.78 -18.45 3.25
N LYS A 169 3.78 -19.65 2.65
CA LYS A 169 3.20 -19.89 1.33
C LYS A 169 1.84 -20.55 1.54
N GLU A 170 0.76 -19.83 1.30
CA GLU A 170 -0.57 -20.44 1.38
C GLU A 170 -0.86 -21.23 0.10
N GLU A 171 -0.91 -22.56 0.19
CA GLU A 171 -1.23 -23.44 -0.94
C GLU A 171 -2.61 -23.13 -1.54
N ASN A 172 -3.55 -22.68 -0.69
CA ASN A 172 -4.93 -22.33 -1.05
C ASN A 172 -5.12 -20.86 -1.44
N SER A 173 -4.05 -20.05 -1.43
CA SER A 173 -4.14 -18.68 -1.94
C SER A 173 -4.31 -18.71 -3.46
N ARG A 174 -5.17 -17.83 -3.96
CA ARG A 174 -5.43 -17.71 -5.39
C ARG A 174 -4.22 -17.10 -6.07
N ASN A 175 -3.80 -17.73 -7.16
CA ASN A 175 -2.61 -17.33 -7.92
C ASN A 175 -2.72 -15.90 -8.44
N TRP A 176 -1.64 -15.12 -8.36
CA TRP A 176 -1.58 -13.79 -8.97
C TRP A 176 -1.63 -13.86 -10.53
N GLU A 177 -2.05 -12.79 -11.20
CA GLU A 177 -2.26 -12.74 -12.65
C GLU A 177 -1.59 -11.50 -13.21
N ALA A 178 -0.81 -11.71 -14.27
CA ALA A 178 -0.17 -10.64 -14.99
C ALA A 178 -1.22 -9.71 -15.62
N ASP A 179 -0.89 -8.43 -15.70
CA ASP A 179 -1.63 -7.39 -16.41
C ASP A 179 -3.06 -7.17 -15.89
N LYS A 180 -3.36 -7.69 -14.69
CA LYS A 180 -4.64 -7.52 -14.01
C LYS A 180 -4.48 -6.76 -12.70
N SER A 181 -5.47 -5.89 -12.47
CA SER A 181 -5.57 -5.12 -11.24
C SER A 181 -6.03 -6.01 -10.08
N GLN A 182 -5.23 -6.00 -9.03
CA GLN A 182 -5.39 -6.77 -7.80
C GLN A 182 -5.47 -5.79 -6.63
N HIS A 183 -6.41 -6.01 -5.71
CA HIS A 183 -6.49 -5.24 -4.48
C HIS A 183 -5.74 -5.97 -3.39
N VAL A 184 -4.78 -5.29 -2.79
CA VAL A 184 -3.93 -5.81 -1.74
C VAL A 184 -4.18 -5.00 -0.47
N VAL A 185 -4.42 -5.72 0.62
CA VAL A 185 -4.55 -5.14 1.96
C VAL A 185 -3.56 -5.84 2.87
N THR A 186 -2.67 -5.09 3.49
CA THR A 186 -1.79 -5.61 4.55
C THR A 186 -2.12 -4.93 5.86
N LEU A 187 -2.23 -5.70 6.93
CA LEU A 187 -2.56 -5.21 8.26
C LEU A 187 -1.51 -5.68 9.24
N LEU A 188 -1.12 -4.79 10.13
CA LEU A 188 -0.36 -5.13 11.33
C LEU A 188 -1.25 -4.86 12.54
N ARG A 189 -1.32 -5.83 13.45
CA ARG A 189 -2.01 -5.71 14.73
C ARG A 189 -1.07 -6.04 15.87
N ASN A 190 -1.22 -5.37 17.01
CA ASN A 190 -0.42 -5.61 18.22
C ASN A 190 1.10 -5.57 17.98
N GLY A 191 1.57 -4.78 17.00
CA GLY A 191 2.98 -4.61 16.65
C GLY A 191 3.65 -5.75 15.88
N THR A 192 3.14 -6.99 15.93
CA THR A 192 3.80 -8.17 15.33
C THR A 192 2.87 -9.06 14.50
N GLN A 193 1.56 -8.93 14.64
CA GLN A 193 0.60 -9.80 13.95
C GLN A 193 0.29 -9.25 12.56
N GLY A 194 1.10 -9.65 11.57
CA GLY A 194 0.94 -9.31 10.16
C GLY A 194 -0.02 -10.24 9.43
N THR A 195 -0.91 -9.67 8.62
CA THR A 195 -1.81 -10.41 7.71
C THR A 195 -1.90 -9.70 6.37
N ALA A 196 -2.10 -10.46 5.29
CA ALA A 196 -2.31 -9.92 3.95
C ALA A 196 -3.54 -10.56 3.30
N TYR A 197 -4.31 -9.75 2.58
CA TYR A 197 -5.44 -10.17 1.77
C TYR A 197 -5.23 -9.70 0.35
N VAL A 198 -5.47 -10.58 -0.62
CA VAL A 198 -5.40 -10.26 -2.04
C VAL A 198 -6.71 -10.66 -2.71
N SER A 199 -7.27 -9.75 -3.50
CA SER A 199 -8.47 -10.00 -4.29
C SER A 199 -8.36 -9.39 -5.70
N TRP A 200 -9.29 -9.75 -6.57
CA TRP A 200 -9.33 -9.33 -7.97
C TRP A 200 -10.41 -8.30 -8.17
N SER A 201 -10.14 -7.33 -9.05
CA SER A 201 -11.21 -6.60 -9.71
C SER A 201 -11.71 -7.48 -10.87
N GLY A 202 -12.96 -7.94 -10.78
CA GLY A 202 -13.65 -8.76 -11.76
C GLY A 202 -15.07 -8.31 -11.93
#